data_AF-A0A077EQX7-F1
#
_entry.id   AF-A0A077EQX7-F1
#
_cell.length_a   1.000
_cell.length_b   1.000
_cell.length_c   1.000
_cell.angle_alpha   90.00
_cell.angle_beta   90.00
_cell.angle_gamma   90.00
#
_symmetry.space_group_name_H-M   'P 1'
#
loop_
_entity.id
_entity.type
_entity.pdbx_description
1 polymer ?
#
loop_
_entity_poly.entity_id
_entity_poly.type
_entity_poly.pdbx_seq_one_letter_code
_entity_poly.pdbx_strand_id
1 'polypeptide(L)'
;MSQQEEKYPASAISSWSGFVYQGKVALYHSLKLILDDDLDFELQLDSSDDFAIYKAGKLHSAHQVKAKISKYRSGYAKALEQSTLIEYDKAKGTTRYFHVSVPLENTDDHIGNNGETVKFYRYGNNFHCGLGEIEGLTKALIKNICEKQSITVSDNLINFNYCLLSEKISTKAIHNHKLNQEDGFSENKAAYEGRIEAKDILEELLTENPYQNRDYYAVELKARLQTYLEERLEQALPTMNDTTYERARRLCEHMRNTHINELKNLCQMMKPSERFQDIQKNDIRRYTKLIQAISVEPIFNHLPHYIDRENRFYVPTALDVDASEECESDMNHEMKNNGDLLRLLFEYNHLIASKAEASFTFDTKFTNSDDFDDKRATEKLESNITKSLCISVITKDDAEDRLNDKATH
;
A
#
# COMPACT_ATOMS: atom_id res chain seq x y z
N MET A 1 5.59 51.82 21.16
CA MET A 1 5.61 51.19 19.82
C MET A 1 4.92 49.85 19.95
N SER A 2 3.68 49.78 19.45
CA SER A 2 2.87 48.56 19.42
C SER A 2 3.44 47.60 18.38
N GLN A 3 3.89 46.43 18.81
CA GLN A 3 4.13 45.32 17.89
C GLN A 3 2.76 44.82 17.43
N GLN A 4 2.42 45.10 16.18
CA GLN A 4 1.27 44.52 15.52
C GLN A 4 1.49 43.01 15.45
N GLU A 5 0.66 42.25 16.15
CA GLU A 5 0.48 40.82 15.88
C GLU A 5 0.04 40.67 14.42
N GLU A 6 0.85 39.99 13.61
CA GLU A 6 0.47 39.57 12.26
C GLU A 6 -0.76 38.65 12.36
N LYS A 7 -1.94 39.22 12.11
CA LYS A 7 -3.17 38.48 11.84
C LYS A 7 -3.02 37.72 10.52
N TYR A 8 -2.45 36.51 10.57
CA TYR A 8 -2.59 35.56 9.48
C TYR A 8 -4.04 35.06 9.41
N PRO A 9 -4.58 34.72 8.22
CA PRO A 9 -5.94 34.21 8.09
C PRO A 9 -6.03 32.82 8.73
N ALA A 10 -6.58 32.76 9.93
CA ALA A 10 -6.58 31.58 10.80
C ALA A 10 -7.76 30.62 10.58
N SER A 11 -8.38 30.54 9.39
CA SER A 11 -9.72 29.93 9.29
C SER A 11 -9.92 28.75 8.32
N ALA A 12 -8.90 28.25 7.62
CA ALA A 12 -9.06 27.06 6.76
C ALA A 12 -7.88 26.08 6.82
N ILE A 13 -6.64 26.59 6.84
CA ILE A 13 -5.43 25.75 6.94
C ILE A 13 -5.21 25.28 8.39
N SER A 14 -5.55 26.12 9.37
CA SER A 14 -5.55 25.79 10.80
C SER A 14 -6.62 24.76 11.17
N SER A 15 -7.79 24.82 10.54
CA SER A 15 -8.86 23.85 10.76
C SER A 15 -8.52 22.51 10.10
N TRP A 16 -8.04 22.52 8.84
CA TRP A 16 -7.65 21.28 8.15
C TRP A 16 -6.50 20.54 8.85
N SER A 17 -5.46 21.26 9.29
CA SER A 17 -4.38 20.66 10.09
C SER A 17 -4.83 20.18 11.47
N GLY A 18 -5.85 20.82 12.06
CA GLY A 18 -6.51 20.37 13.29
C GLY A 18 -7.23 19.03 13.12
N PHE A 19 -8.07 18.91 12.09
CA PHE A 19 -8.82 17.67 11.80
C PHE A 19 -7.91 16.50 11.44
N VAL A 20 -6.86 16.74 10.65
CA VAL A 20 -5.85 15.71 10.33
C VAL A 20 -5.15 15.22 11.61
N TYR A 21 -4.77 16.13 12.50
CA TYR A 21 -4.13 15.74 13.77
C TYR A 21 -5.10 14.98 14.70
N GLN A 22 -6.35 15.41 14.78
CA GLN A 22 -7.42 14.69 15.49
C GLN A 22 -7.60 13.26 14.98
N GLY A 23 -7.67 13.08 13.65
CA GLY A 23 -7.75 11.75 13.04
C GLY A 23 -6.55 10.86 13.39
N LYS A 24 -5.33 11.43 13.36
CA LYS A 24 -4.11 10.71 13.76
C LYS A 24 -4.12 10.29 15.23
N VAL A 25 -4.61 11.15 16.13
CA VAL A 25 -4.74 10.82 17.57
C VAL A 25 -5.82 9.77 17.80
N ALA A 26 -6.94 9.83 17.07
CA ALA A 26 -8.01 8.85 17.13
C ALA A 26 -7.52 7.45 16.68
N LEU A 27 -6.77 7.39 15.57
CA LEU A 27 -6.13 6.14 15.10
C LEU A 27 -5.17 5.58 16.16
N TYR A 28 -4.29 6.42 16.69
CA TYR A 28 -3.34 6.02 17.75
C TYR A 28 -4.08 5.40 18.95
N HIS A 29 -5.13 6.05 19.44
CA HIS A 29 -5.86 5.54 20.60
C HIS A 29 -6.59 4.23 20.28
N SER A 30 -7.19 4.13 19.10
CA SER A 30 -7.90 2.92 18.65
C SER A 30 -6.95 1.72 18.55
N LEU A 31 -5.76 1.92 17.96
CA LEU A 31 -4.74 0.86 17.88
C LEU A 31 -4.21 0.47 19.27
N LYS A 32 -4.14 1.42 20.22
CA LYS A 32 -3.77 1.11 21.60
C LYS A 32 -4.79 0.17 22.26
N LEU A 33 -6.08 0.42 22.08
CA LEU A 33 -7.15 -0.46 22.58
C LEU A 33 -7.09 -1.84 21.91
N ILE A 34 -6.91 -1.87 20.59
CA ILE A 34 -6.75 -3.12 19.82
C ILE A 34 -5.54 -3.94 20.33
N LEU A 35 -4.41 -3.28 20.60
CA LEU A 35 -3.22 -3.95 21.14
C LEU A 35 -3.47 -4.54 22.54
N ASP A 36 -4.33 -3.91 23.33
CA ASP A 36 -4.78 -4.37 24.65
C ASP A 36 -5.94 -5.41 24.57
N ASP A 37 -6.15 -6.03 23.38
CA ASP A 37 -7.20 -7.04 23.09
C ASP A 37 -8.64 -6.54 23.18
N ASP A 38 -8.84 -5.23 23.15
CA ASP A 38 -10.17 -4.62 23.17
C ASP A 38 -10.67 -4.38 21.73
N LEU A 39 -11.49 -5.31 21.23
CA LEU A 39 -12.09 -5.25 19.89
C LEU A 39 -13.60 -4.94 19.92
N ASP A 40 -14.18 -4.83 21.11
CA ASP A 40 -15.62 -4.59 21.30
C ASP A 40 -15.87 -3.09 21.47
N PHE A 41 -15.40 -2.29 20.50
CA PHE A 41 -15.62 -0.85 20.45
C PHE A 41 -15.88 -0.33 19.03
N GLU A 42 -16.49 0.85 18.99
CA GLU A 42 -16.75 1.62 17.78
C GLU A 42 -16.12 3.01 17.94
N LEU A 43 -15.36 3.44 16.94
CA LEU A 43 -14.78 4.78 16.87
C LEU A 43 -15.77 5.75 16.22
N GLN A 44 -16.11 6.81 16.94
CA GLN A 44 -16.86 7.97 16.43
C GLN A 44 -15.92 9.15 16.21
N LEU A 45 -16.04 9.82 15.06
CA LEU A 45 -15.24 11.01 14.70
C LEU A 45 -16.16 12.22 14.52
N ASP A 46 -15.76 13.36 15.08
CA ASP A 46 -16.39 14.69 14.87
C ASP A 46 -17.89 14.73 15.21
N SER A 47 -18.26 14.32 16.43
CA SER A 47 -19.66 14.35 16.91
C SER A 47 -19.76 14.63 18.40
N SER A 48 -19.71 13.60 19.27
CA SER A 48 -19.84 13.80 20.73
C SER A 48 -18.72 14.64 21.33
N ASP A 49 -17.53 14.54 20.74
CA ASP A 49 -16.36 15.40 20.94
C ASP A 49 -15.53 15.32 19.64
N ASP A 50 -14.27 15.75 19.66
CA ASP A 50 -13.36 15.59 18.52
C ASP A 50 -13.29 14.10 18.09
N PHE A 51 -13.18 13.17 19.05
CA PHE A 51 -13.54 11.77 18.80
C PHE A 51 -14.02 11.07 20.08
N ALA A 52 -14.68 9.92 19.91
CA ALA A 52 -15.22 9.16 21.02
C ALA A 52 -15.14 7.64 20.76
N ILE A 53 -15.05 6.88 21.85
CA ILE A 53 -15.11 5.43 21.84
C ILE A 53 -16.46 5.00 22.40
N TYR A 54 -17.18 4.19 21.65
CA TYR A 54 -18.45 3.62 22.04
C TYR A 54 -18.33 2.12 22.25
N LYS A 55 -19.10 1.59 23.21
CA LYS A 55 -19.24 0.14 23.44
C LYS A 55 -20.70 -0.20 23.64
N ALA A 56 -21.20 -1.16 22.87
CA ALA A 56 -22.61 -1.57 22.90
C ALA A 56 -23.58 -0.36 22.83
N GLY A 57 -23.30 0.59 21.93
CA GLY A 57 -24.10 1.80 21.74
C GLY A 57 -23.93 2.88 22.81
N LYS A 58 -23.12 2.68 23.86
CA LYS A 58 -22.91 3.65 24.95
C LYS A 58 -21.55 4.32 24.87
N LEU A 59 -21.51 5.62 25.20
CA LEU A 59 -20.28 6.40 25.25
C LEU A 59 -19.35 5.89 26.37
N HIS A 60 -18.21 5.32 25.98
CA HIS A 60 -17.22 4.76 26.90
C HIS A 60 -16.17 5.80 27.29
N SER A 61 -15.60 6.48 26.28
CA SER A 61 -14.70 7.60 26.49
C SER A 61 -14.88 8.68 25.43
N ALA A 62 -14.63 9.92 25.82
CA ALA A 62 -14.66 11.09 24.94
C ALA A 62 -13.32 11.81 24.97
N HIS A 63 -12.91 12.32 23.82
CA HIS A 63 -11.56 12.80 23.59
C HIS A 63 -11.58 14.13 22.87
N GLN A 64 -11.08 15.16 23.55
CA GLN A 64 -10.86 16.48 22.98
C GLN A 64 -9.39 16.64 22.60
N VAL A 65 -9.12 17.06 21.37
CA VAL A 65 -7.80 17.23 20.77
C VAL A 65 -7.53 18.70 20.44
N LYS A 66 -6.35 19.19 20.85
CA LYS A 66 -5.92 20.57 20.57
C LYS A 66 -4.51 20.63 19.98
N ALA A 67 -4.44 21.03 18.71
CA ALA A 67 -3.19 21.30 17.99
C ALA A 67 -2.75 22.75 18.17
N LYS A 68 -1.60 22.97 18.83
CA LYS A 68 -0.85 24.25 18.93
C LYS A 68 -1.70 25.51 19.27
N ILE A 69 -2.40 25.52 20.41
CA ILE A 69 -3.18 26.69 20.85
C ILE A 69 -2.38 27.61 21.79
N SER A 70 -1.68 27.06 22.77
CA SER A 70 -0.93 27.83 23.76
C SER A 70 0.12 26.96 24.45
N LYS A 71 1.20 27.57 24.96
CA LYS A 71 2.14 26.88 25.88
C LYS A 71 1.65 26.85 27.32
N TYR A 72 0.66 27.68 27.65
CA TYR A 72 0.11 27.84 28.99
C TYR A 72 -1.24 27.13 29.11
N ARG A 73 -1.48 26.46 30.24
CA ARG A 73 -2.75 25.76 30.52
C ARG A 73 -3.95 26.69 30.45
N SER A 74 -3.80 27.94 30.90
CA SER A 74 -4.86 28.95 30.86
C SER A 74 -5.42 29.20 29.47
N GLY A 75 -4.61 29.03 28.42
CA GLY A 75 -5.05 29.11 27.02
C GLY A 75 -6.05 28.02 26.61
N TYR A 76 -6.22 26.98 27.42
CA TYR A 76 -7.13 25.86 27.19
C TYR A 76 -8.36 25.89 28.11
N ALA A 77 -8.49 26.87 29.01
CA ALA A 77 -9.54 26.88 30.03
C ALA A 77 -10.96 26.69 29.47
N LYS A 78 -11.26 27.36 28.35
CA LYS A 78 -12.56 27.22 27.67
C LYS A 78 -12.77 25.80 27.11
N ALA A 79 -11.75 25.24 26.47
CA ALA A 79 -11.82 23.90 25.89
C ALA A 79 -11.92 22.82 26.98
N LEU A 80 -11.16 22.97 28.08
CA LEU A 80 -11.24 22.08 29.24
C LEU A 80 -12.64 22.08 29.86
N GLU A 81 -13.25 23.26 30.00
CA GLU A 81 -14.62 23.33 30.49
C GLU A 81 -15.61 22.73 29.49
N GLN A 82 -15.45 22.97 28.19
CA GLN A 82 -16.28 22.34 27.15
C GLN A 82 -16.20 20.81 27.18
N SER A 83 -15.01 20.23 27.38
CA SER A 83 -14.85 18.78 27.52
C SER A 83 -15.57 18.22 28.75
N THR A 84 -15.91 19.05 29.75
CA THR A 84 -16.76 18.60 30.88
C THR A 84 -18.24 18.53 30.50
N LEU A 85 -18.66 19.24 29.45
CA LEU A 85 -20.06 19.49 29.08
C LEU A 85 -20.62 18.58 27.99
N ILE A 86 -19.87 17.55 27.53
CA ILE A 86 -20.25 16.62 26.45
C ILE A 86 -21.75 16.32 26.44
N GLU A 87 -22.40 16.66 25.33
CA GLU A 87 -23.84 16.49 25.15
C GLU A 87 -24.16 15.09 24.59
N TYR A 88 -25.45 14.70 24.59
CA TYR A 88 -25.98 13.37 24.21
C TYR A 88 -25.97 12.27 25.30
N ASP A 89 -25.13 11.24 25.16
CA ASP A 89 -25.20 9.97 25.90
C ASP A 89 -24.52 10.06 27.27
N LYS A 90 -25.08 10.93 28.13
CA LYS A 90 -24.59 11.26 29.48
C LYS A 90 -24.64 10.05 30.43
N ALA A 91 -23.66 9.15 30.34
CA ALA A 91 -23.32 8.29 31.45
C ALA A 91 -22.49 9.11 32.45
N LYS A 92 -23.07 9.39 33.63
CA LYS A 92 -22.28 9.83 34.78
C LYS A 92 -21.12 8.85 34.97
N GLY A 93 -19.88 9.35 34.97
CA GLY A 93 -18.68 8.50 35.04
C GLY A 93 -18.04 8.10 33.71
N THR A 94 -18.45 8.66 32.56
CA THR A 94 -17.68 8.53 31.30
C THR A 94 -16.27 9.09 31.46
N THR A 95 -15.27 8.38 30.94
CA THR A 95 -13.89 8.85 30.99
C THR A 95 -13.67 9.93 29.94
N ARG A 96 -13.12 11.08 30.36
CA ARG A 96 -12.89 12.23 29.49
C ARG A 96 -11.40 12.50 29.38
N TYR A 97 -10.92 12.62 28.15
CA TYR A 97 -9.51 12.84 27.87
C TYR A 97 -9.29 14.14 27.11
N PHE A 98 -8.23 14.84 27.49
CA PHE A 98 -7.77 16.05 26.84
C PHE A 98 -6.38 15.82 26.26
N HIS A 99 -6.24 15.97 24.95
CA HIS A 99 -5.03 15.73 24.19
C HIS A 99 -4.43 17.07 23.77
N VAL A 100 -3.15 17.27 24.09
CA VAL A 100 -2.41 18.48 23.72
C VAL A 100 -1.17 18.14 22.90
N SER A 101 -0.87 18.99 21.92
CA SER A 101 0.28 18.79 21.04
C SER A 101 1.57 19.45 21.53
N VAL A 102 1.55 20.11 22.69
CA VAL A 102 2.67 20.86 23.26
C VAL A 102 2.77 20.59 24.76
N PRO A 103 3.98 20.62 25.34
CA PRO A 103 4.14 20.50 26.79
C PRO A 103 3.48 21.69 27.50
N LEU A 104 2.85 21.41 28.65
CA LEU A 104 2.24 22.41 29.52
C LEU A 104 2.91 22.38 30.91
N GLU A 105 2.89 23.52 31.61
CA GLU A 105 3.42 23.59 32.98
C GLU A 105 2.63 22.76 33.99
N ASN A 106 1.35 22.50 33.73
CA ASN A 106 0.46 21.75 34.60
C ASN A 106 -0.46 20.84 33.77
N THR A 107 -0.44 19.54 34.08
CA THR A 107 -1.25 18.49 33.44
C THR A 107 -2.11 17.73 34.45
N ASP A 108 -2.40 18.34 35.60
CA ASP A 108 -3.34 17.82 36.58
C ASP A 108 -4.75 17.75 35.97
N ASP A 109 -5.54 16.80 36.45
CA ASP A 109 -6.93 16.63 36.02
C ASP A 109 -7.74 17.93 36.22
N HIS A 110 -8.58 18.29 35.24
CA HIS A 110 -9.50 19.41 35.35
C HIS A 110 -10.83 18.94 35.93
N ILE A 111 -11.33 19.65 36.94
CA ILE A 111 -12.67 19.40 37.50
C ILE A 111 -13.58 20.53 37.00
N GLY A 112 -14.56 20.17 36.18
CA GLY A 112 -15.54 21.12 35.66
C GLY A 112 -16.50 21.62 36.73
N ASN A 113 -17.25 22.68 36.41
CA ASN A 113 -18.27 23.22 37.32
C ASN A 113 -19.39 22.22 37.62
N ASN A 114 -19.58 21.23 36.74
CA ASN A 114 -20.52 20.13 36.91
C ASN A 114 -19.98 18.96 37.77
N GLY A 115 -18.74 19.06 38.26
CA GLY A 115 -18.08 18.04 39.08
C GLY A 115 -17.46 16.89 38.29
N GLU A 116 -17.54 16.91 36.96
CA GLU A 116 -16.93 15.87 36.11
C GLU A 116 -15.43 16.15 35.92
N THR A 117 -14.65 15.08 35.81
CA THR A 117 -13.19 15.14 35.70
C THR A 117 -12.74 14.90 34.25
N VAL A 118 -11.87 15.78 33.75
CA VAL A 118 -11.19 15.67 32.45
C VAL A 118 -9.71 15.41 32.70
N LYS A 119 -9.21 14.30 32.18
CA LYS A 119 -7.83 13.83 32.38
C LYS A 119 -6.95 14.22 31.21
N PHE A 120 -5.72 14.65 31.48
CA PHE A 120 -4.74 14.81 30.41
C PHE A 120 -4.32 13.44 29.88
N TYR A 121 -4.37 13.27 28.56
CA TYR A 121 -4.06 11.99 27.94
C TYR A 121 -2.55 11.72 27.99
N ARG A 122 -2.19 10.47 28.30
CA ARG A 122 -0.80 10.05 28.46
C ARG A 122 -0.32 9.22 27.26
N TYR A 123 0.75 9.69 26.62
CA TYR A 123 1.50 9.05 25.55
C TYR A 123 2.82 8.50 26.11
N GLY A 124 2.80 7.27 26.64
CA GLY A 124 3.96 6.69 27.32
C GLY A 124 4.28 7.45 28.61
N ASN A 125 5.37 8.21 28.65
CA ASN A 125 5.74 9.03 29.82
C ASN A 125 5.36 10.51 29.71
N ASN A 126 4.81 10.93 28.57
CA ASN A 126 4.47 12.33 28.31
C ASN A 126 2.96 12.56 28.31
N PHE A 127 2.52 13.74 28.74
CA PHE A 127 1.11 14.19 28.66
C PHE A 127 0.82 15.05 27.42
N HIS A 128 1.72 15.01 26.44
CA HIS A 128 1.57 15.68 25.16
C HIS A 128 2.15 14.79 24.06
N CYS A 129 1.75 15.04 22.82
CA CYS A 129 2.33 14.39 21.65
C CYS A 129 2.38 15.38 20.49
N GLY A 130 3.58 15.75 20.04
CA GLY A 130 3.75 16.66 18.91
C GLY A 130 3.14 16.12 17.62
N LEU A 131 2.80 17.04 16.69
CA LEU A 131 2.26 16.67 15.37
C LEU A 131 3.19 15.74 14.58
N GLY A 132 4.51 15.88 14.74
CA GLY A 132 5.51 15.00 14.11
C GLY A 132 5.81 13.74 14.92
N GLU A 133 5.35 13.63 16.17
CA GLU A 133 5.64 12.51 17.05
C GLU A 133 4.56 11.42 16.98
N ILE A 134 3.30 11.81 16.76
CA ILE A 134 2.15 10.90 16.76
C ILE A 134 2.28 9.78 15.73
N GLU A 135 2.88 10.08 14.58
CA GLU A 135 3.13 9.12 13.51
C GLU A 135 4.06 7.99 13.99
N GLY A 136 5.19 8.33 14.59
CA GLY A 136 6.15 7.35 15.09
C GLY A 136 5.55 6.45 16.18
N LEU A 137 4.77 7.03 17.10
CA LEU A 137 4.06 6.26 18.13
C LEU A 137 3.01 5.31 17.54
N THR A 138 2.28 5.78 16.52
CA THR A 138 1.26 4.97 15.84
C THR A 138 1.89 3.81 15.07
N LYS A 139 2.99 4.07 14.35
CA LYS A 139 3.78 3.04 13.65
C LYS A 139 4.33 1.99 14.60
N ALA A 140 4.77 2.40 15.80
CA ALA A 140 5.20 1.46 16.84
C ALA A 140 4.04 0.57 17.32
N LEU A 141 2.83 1.10 17.49
CA LEU A 141 1.65 0.29 17.83
C LEU A 141 1.29 -0.69 16.71
N ILE A 142 1.31 -0.26 15.45
CA ILE A 142 1.09 -1.13 14.29
C ILE A 142 2.05 -2.31 14.32
N LYS A 143 3.35 -2.03 14.50
CA LYS A 143 4.38 -3.06 14.61
C LYS A 143 4.05 -4.06 15.73
N ASN A 144 3.73 -3.57 16.93
CA ASN A 144 3.43 -4.42 18.07
C ASN A 144 2.18 -5.28 17.85
N ILE A 145 1.14 -4.75 17.20
CA ILE A 145 -0.07 -5.53 16.86
C ILE A 145 0.27 -6.65 15.89
N CYS A 146 1.05 -6.35 14.84
CA CYS A 146 1.47 -7.36 13.87
C CYS A 146 2.36 -8.44 14.51
N GLU A 147 3.31 -8.05 15.36
CA GLU A 147 4.15 -8.98 16.12
C GLU A 147 3.31 -9.89 17.04
N LYS A 148 2.29 -9.34 17.71
CA LYS A 148 1.35 -10.10 18.54
C LYS A 148 0.56 -11.13 17.72
N GLN A 149 0.25 -10.81 16.47
CA GLN A 149 -0.39 -11.72 15.50
C GLN A 149 0.60 -12.67 14.80
N SER A 150 1.86 -12.70 15.23
CA SER A 150 2.94 -13.50 14.60
C SER A 150 3.19 -13.16 13.12
N ILE A 151 2.91 -11.92 12.71
CA ILE A 151 3.16 -11.41 11.36
C ILE A 151 4.51 -10.71 11.34
N THR A 152 5.40 -11.15 10.45
CA THR A 152 6.68 -10.47 10.22
C THR A 152 6.44 -9.24 9.37
N VAL A 153 6.82 -8.06 9.86
CA VAL A 153 6.57 -6.77 9.19
C VAL A 153 7.86 -6.01 8.92
N SER A 154 7.96 -5.40 7.74
CA SER A 154 9.03 -4.47 7.37
C SER A 154 8.65 -3.03 7.71
N ASP A 155 9.63 -2.14 7.82
CA ASP A 155 9.37 -0.71 8.07
C ASP A 155 8.52 -0.08 6.96
N ASN A 156 8.66 -0.54 5.71
CA ASN A 156 7.86 -0.05 4.59
C ASN A 156 6.39 -0.45 4.71
N LEU A 157 6.11 -1.67 5.16
CA LEU A 157 4.74 -2.11 5.42
C LEU A 157 4.12 -1.33 6.57
N ILE A 158 4.88 -1.11 7.64
CA ILE A 158 4.41 -0.28 8.77
C ILE A 158 4.07 1.14 8.29
N ASN A 159 4.90 1.70 7.40
CA ASN A 159 4.64 3.00 6.80
C ASN A 159 3.38 3.00 5.93
N PHE A 160 3.20 1.98 5.10
CA PHE A 160 2.02 1.83 4.24
C PHE A 160 0.74 1.70 5.08
N ASN A 161 0.71 0.78 6.04
CA ASN A 161 -0.44 0.56 6.93
C ASN A 161 -0.80 1.83 7.70
N TYR A 162 0.20 2.57 8.19
CA TYR A 162 -0.01 3.88 8.81
C TYR A 162 -0.67 4.86 7.84
N CYS A 163 -0.12 5.03 6.64
CA CYS A 163 -0.66 5.97 5.65
C CYS A 163 -2.10 5.63 5.28
N LEU A 164 -2.38 4.35 5.00
CA LEU A 164 -3.69 3.87 4.60
C LEU A 164 -4.75 4.14 5.69
N LEU A 165 -4.50 3.66 6.91
CA LEU A 165 -5.43 3.83 8.03
C LEU A 165 -5.58 5.32 8.41
N SER A 166 -4.48 6.07 8.40
CA SER A 166 -4.51 7.51 8.71
C SER A 166 -5.31 8.28 7.66
N GLU A 167 -5.18 7.96 6.38
CA GLU A 167 -5.93 8.61 5.31
C GLU A 167 -7.41 8.29 5.39
N LYS A 168 -7.75 7.03 5.65
CA LYS A 168 -9.15 6.61 5.80
C LYS A 168 -9.85 7.31 6.96
N ILE A 169 -9.21 7.33 8.13
CA ILE A 169 -9.75 8.00 9.33
C ILE A 169 -9.84 9.51 9.10
N SER A 170 -8.82 10.12 8.49
CA SER A 170 -8.83 11.56 8.19
C SER A 170 -9.92 11.92 7.18
N THR A 171 -10.08 11.12 6.13
CA THR A 171 -11.14 11.27 5.12
C THR A 171 -12.52 11.17 5.77
N LYS A 172 -12.71 10.19 6.66
CA LYS A 172 -13.96 10.02 7.41
C LYS A 172 -14.24 11.22 8.33
N ALA A 173 -13.23 11.71 9.05
CA ALA A 173 -13.36 12.90 9.90
C ALA A 173 -13.74 14.14 9.08
N ILE A 174 -13.07 14.37 7.94
CA ILE A 174 -13.39 15.48 7.03
C ILE A 174 -14.80 15.34 6.44
N HIS A 175 -15.20 14.12 6.05
CA HIS A 175 -16.53 13.85 5.53
C HIS A 175 -17.61 14.15 6.58
N ASN A 176 -17.45 13.64 7.80
CA ASN A 176 -18.36 13.93 8.91
C ASN A 176 -18.42 15.45 9.20
N HIS A 177 -17.27 16.13 9.17
CA HIS A 177 -17.20 17.56 9.36
C HIS A 177 -17.94 18.37 8.29
N LYS A 178 -17.77 18.00 7.02
CA LYS A 178 -18.50 18.62 5.91
C LYS A 178 -20.00 18.43 6.09
N LEU A 179 -20.43 17.23 6.47
CA LEU A 179 -21.83 16.94 6.76
C LEU A 179 -22.36 17.80 7.91
N ASN A 180 -21.56 18.08 8.94
CA ASN A 180 -21.94 18.92 10.09
C ASN A 180 -22.06 20.43 9.76
N GLN A 181 -21.59 20.90 8.61
CA GLN A 181 -21.63 22.33 8.24
C GLN A 181 -22.75 22.69 7.24
N GLU A 182 -23.36 21.73 6.54
CA GLU A 182 -24.23 22.00 5.38
C GLU A 182 -25.74 21.76 5.59
N ASP A 183 -26.26 21.06 6.62
CA ASP A 183 -27.71 20.79 6.75
C ASP A 183 -28.21 20.59 8.21
N GLY A 184 -27.98 21.64 9.03
CA GLY A 184 -28.28 21.73 10.46
C GLY A 184 -29.44 20.85 10.97
N PHE A 185 -29.13 20.05 11.99
CA PHE A 185 -30.00 19.23 12.86
C PHE A 185 -30.23 17.75 12.50
N SER A 186 -29.95 17.28 11.27
CA SER A 186 -29.98 15.82 10.97
C SER A 186 -28.64 15.09 11.26
N GLU A 187 -27.61 15.85 11.62
CA GLU A 187 -26.19 15.52 11.40
C GLU A 187 -25.56 14.69 12.53
N ASN A 188 -26.02 14.84 13.79
CA ASN A 188 -25.58 13.93 14.87
C ASN A 188 -25.95 12.48 14.59
N LYS A 189 -27.02 12.23 13.83
CA LYS A 189 -27.42 10.87 13.47
C LYS A 189 -26.43 10.25 12.50
N ALA A 190 -25.95 10.99 11.50
CA ALA A 190 -24.98 10.48 10.51
C ALA A 190 -23.61 10.15 11.13
N ALA A 191 -23.10 11.00 12.03
CA ALA A 191 -21.86 10.71 12.75
C ALA A 191 -22.04 9.67 13.87
N TYR A 192 -23.25 9.52 14.42
CA TYR A 192 -23.62 8.44 15.34
C TYR A 192 -23.78 7.09 14.63
N GLU A 193 -24.27 7.06 13.41
CA GLU A 193 -24.46 5.84 12.59
C GLU A 193 -23.21 5.48 11.77
N GLY A 194 -22.35 6.45 11.46
CA GLY A 194 -21.13 6.26 10.66
C GLY A 194 -19.89 5.87 11.45
N ARG A 195 -20.03 5.15 12.56
CA ARG A 195 -18.91 4.70 13.39
C ARG A 195 -18.08 3.64 12.67
N ILE A 196 -16.81 3.54 13.04
CA ILE A 196 -15.89 2.53 12.52
C ILE A 196 -15.72 1.44 13.57
N GLU A 197 -16.00 0.18 13.25
CA GLU A 197 -15.79 -0.90 14.20
C GLU A 197 -14.30 -1.17 14.39
N ALA A 198 -13.89 -1.50 15.62
CA ALA A 198 -12.50 -1.88 15.90
C ALA A 198 -12.04 -3.09 15.07
N LYS A 199 -12.98 -4.00 14.77
CA LYS A 199 -12.75 -5.16 13.92
C LYS A 199 -12.43 -4.75 12.49
N ASP A 200 -13.08 -3.73 11.94
CA ASP A 200 -12.76 -3.21 10.60
C ASP A 200 -11.34 -2.63 10.57
N ILE A 201 -10.96 -1.86 11.61
CA ILE A 201 -9.61 -1.29 11.73
C ILE A 201 -8.55 -2.41 11.79
N LEU A 202 -8.80 -3.45 12.61
CA LEU A 202 -7.91 -4.59 12.74
C LEU A 202 -7.88 -5.43 11.46
N GLU A 203 -9.03 -5.73 10.89
CA GLU A 203 -9.16 -6.48 9.64
C GLU A 203 -8.39 -5.75 8.56
N GLU A 204 -8.59 -4.46 8.33
CA GLU A 204 -7.82 -3.71 7.34
C GLU A 204 -6.32 -3.70 7.60
N LEU A 205 -5.91 -3.57 8.86
CA LEU A 205 -4.50 -3.64 9.24
C LEU A 205 -3.87 -5.01 8.89
N LEU A 206 -4.64 -6.10 8.99
CA LEU A 206 -4.19 -7.47 8.77
C LEU A 206 -4.44 -8.01 7.36
N THR A 207 -5.47 -7.51 6.68
CA THR A 207 -5.94 -7.96 5.35
C THR A 207 -5.12 -7.31 4.25
N GLU A 208 -4.68 -6.06 4.45
CA GLU A 208 -3.65 -5.40 3.62
C GLU A 208 -2.27 -5.95 4.00
N ASN A 209 -2.08 -7.20 3.60
CA ASN A 209 -0.87 -7.98 3.78
C ASN A 209 0.23 -7.44 2.84
N PRO A 210 1.50 -7.36 3.26
CA PRO A 210 2.64 -7.07 2.37
C PRO A 210 2.59 -7.92 1.10
N TYR A 211 2.13 -9.18 1.19
CA TYR A 211 1.96 -10.14 0.10
C TYR A 211 0.84 -9.84 -0.91
N GLN A 212 0.09 -8.74 -0.75
CA GLN A 212 -0.99 -8.37 -1.68
C GLN A 212 -0.83 -7.01 -2.37
N ASN A 213 0.11 -6.15 -1.95
CA ASN A 213 0.28 -4.85 -2.59
C ASN A 213 1.25 -4.90 -3.77
N ARG A 214 0.69 -5.07 -4.98
CA ARG A 214 1.45 -5.06 -6.25
C ARG A 214 2.24 -3.77 -6.48
N ASP A 215 1.81 -2.62 -5.97
CA ASP A 215 2.53 -1.34 -6.08
C ASP A 215 3.80 -1.35 -5.21
N TYR A 216 3.71 -1.85 -3.98
CA TYR A 216 4.86 -1.99 -3.09
C TYR A 216 5.94 -2.89 -3.71
N TYR A 217 5.57 -4.07 -4.19
CA TYR A 217 6.53 -4.98 -4.81
C TYR A 217 7.09 -4.45 -6.14
N ALA A 218 6.31 -3.69 -6.91
CA ALA A 218 6.82 -3.04 -8.12
C ALA A 218 7.89 -1.99 -7.80
N VAL A 219 7.71 -1.21 -6.73
CA VAL A 219 8.70 -0.21 -6.26
C VAL A 219 9.91 -0.88 -5.61
N GLU A 220 9.70 -1.91 -4.80
CA GLU A 220 10.78 -2.67 -4.17
C GLU A 220 11.61 -3.43 -5.22
N LEU A 221 10.98 -4.06 -6.21
CA LEU A 221 11.68 -4.67 -7.34
C LEU A 221 12.51 -3.61 -8.07
N LYS A 222 11.93 -2.45 -8.38
CA LYS A 222 12.65 -1.36 -9.05
C LYS A 222 13.92 -0.97 -8.30
N ALA A 223 13.83 -0.79 -6.99
CA ALA A 223 14.97 -0.48 -6.13
C ALA A 223 16.01 -1.61 -6.13
N ARG A 224 15.59 -2.86 -5.94
CA ARG A 224 16.48 -4.04 -5.93
C ARG A 224 17.16 -4.27 -7.29
N LEU A 225 16.44 -4.10 -8.40
CA LEU A 225 16.98 -4.16 -9.76
C LEU A 225 18.04 -3.08 -9.98
N GLN A 226 17.76 -1.84 -9.57
CA GLN A 226 18.69 -0.73 -9.69
C GLN A 226 19.96 -0.97 -8.88
N THR A 227 19.84 -1.33 -7.60
CA THR A 227 21.01 -1.64 -6.76
C THR A 227 21.82 -2.79 -7.33
N TYR A 228 21.18 -3.87 -7.80
CA TYR A 228 21.88 -4.99 -8.40
C TYR A 228 22.64 -4.60 -9.67
N LEU A 229 22.00 -3.81 -10.55
CA LEU A 229 22.61 -3.35 -11.78
C LEU A 229 23.77 -2.38 -11.51
N GLU A 230 23.63 -1.48 -10.54
CA GLU A 230 24.69 -0.56 -10.10
C GLU A 230 25.88 -1.33 -9.50
N GLU A 231 25.65 -2.29 -8.59
CA GLU A 231 26.69 -3.18 -8.04
C GLU A 231 27.41 -3.96 -9.15
N ARG A 232 26.66 -4.48 -10.13
CA ARG A 232 27.24 -5.23 -11.25
C ARG A 232 28.06 -4.36 -12.18
N LEU A 233 27.59 -3.14 -12.49
CA LEU A 233 28.32 -2.19 -13.31
C LEU A 233 29.63 -1.81 -12.62
N GLU A 234 29.60 -1.53 -11.32
CA GLU A 234 30.79 -1.23 -10.51
C GLU A 234 31.80 -2.40 -10.51
N GLN A 235 31.34 -3.64 -10.32
CA GLN A 235 32.20 -4.81 -10.33
C GLN A 235 32.74 -5.18 -11.71
N ALA A 236 31.97 -4.94 -12.77
CA ALA A 236 32.32 -5.36 -14.13
C ALA A 236 33.08 -4.28 -14.92
N LEU A 237 33.00 -3.00 -14.52
CA LEU A 237 33.69 -1.84 -15.10
C LEU A 237 35.16 -2.10 -15.54
N PRO A 238 35.98 -2.86 -14.80
CA PRO A 238 37.37 -3.13 -15.20
C PRO A 238 37.54 -4.11 -16.39
N THR A 239 36.51 -4.92 -16.72
CA THR A 239 36.62 -6.07 -17.65
C THR A 239 35.47 -6.18 -18.66
N MET A 240 34.46 -5.31 -18.56
CA MET A 240 33.25 -5.35 -19.39
C MET A 240 33.49 -4.72 -20.77
N ASN A 241 32.95 -5.33 -21.82
CA ASN A 241 32.97 -4.71 -23.15
C ASN A 241 31.92 -3.58 -23.26
N ASP A 242 32.17 -2.61 -24.14
CA ASP A 242 31.34 -1.41 -24.29
C ASP A 242 29.88 -1.73 -24.64
N THR A 243 29.63 -2.80 -25.40
CA THR A 243 28.28 -3.19 -25.85
C THR A 243 27.43 -3.74 -24.70
N THR A 244 27.99 -4.63 -23.88
CA THR A 244 27.32 -5.16 -22.69
C THR A 244 27.11 -4.05 -21.67
N TYR A 245 28.08 -3.14 -21.52
CA TYR A 245 27.96 -1.97 -20.64
C TYR A 245 26.79 -1.08 -21.07
N GLU A 246 26.73 -0.73 -22.35
CA GLU A 246 25.68 0.15 -22.89
C GLU A 246 24.28 -0.50 -22.77
N ARG A 247 24.17 -1.81 -22.96
CA ARG A 247 22.91 -2.54 -22.72
C ARG A 247 22.49 -2.52 -21.26
N ALA A 248 23.42 -2.77 -20.34
CA ALA A 248 23.15 -2.70 -18.91
C ALA A 248 22.72 -1.29 -18.49
N ARG A 249 23.41 -0.26 -19.01
CA ARG A 249 23.06 1.15 -18.78
C ARG A 249 21.66 1.50 -19.31
N ARG A 250 21.34 1.13 -20.55
CA ARG A 250 20.01 1.39 -21.14
C ARG A 250 18.89 0.67 -20.39
N LEU A 251 19.15 -0.55 -19.91
CA LEU A 251 18.22 -1.25 -19.02
C LEU A 251 18.03 -0.49 -17.69
N CYS A 252 19.11 0.02 -17.08
CA CYS A 252 19.02 0.85 -15.87
C CYS A 252 18.18 2.11 -16.10
N GLU A 253 18.43 2.82 -17.20
CA GLU A 253 17.71 4.04 -17.57
C GLU A 253 16.23 3.75 -17.83
N HIS A 254 15.92 2.66 -18.54
CA HIS A 254 14.55 2.19 -18.75
C HIS A 254 13.86 1.93 -17.42
N MET A 255 14.42 1.06 -16.57
CA MET A 255 13.84 0.72 -15.26
C MET A 255 13.63 1.96 -14.37
N ARG A 256 14.53 2.94 -14.42
CA ARG A 256 14.42 4.20 -13.68
C ARG A 256 13.22 5.02 -14.13
N ASN A 257 12.93 5.04 -15.42
CA ASN A 257 11.85 5.83 -16.01
C ASN A 257 10.51 5.07 -16.09
N THR A 258 10.51 3.74 -15.96
CA THR A 258 9.30 2.92 -16.00
C THR A 258 8.33 3.29 -14.87
N HIS A 259 7.07 3.50 -15.24
CA HIS A 259 5.96 3.78 -14.32
C HIS A 259 5.58 2.54 -13.49
N ILE A 260 4.97 2.75 -12.32
CA ILE A 260 4.65 1.66 -11.37
C ILE A 260 3.75 0.57 -11.97
N ASN A 261 2.78 0.95 -12.81
CA ASN A 261 1.90 -0.01 -13.48
C ASN A 261 2.65 -0.92 -14.46
N GLU A 262 3.63 -0.40 -15.18
CA GLU A 262 4.46 -1.19 -16.10
C GLU A 262 5.45 -2.09 -15.34
N LEU A 263 5.90 -1.64 -14.16
CA LEU A 263 6.72 -2.47 -13.27
C LEU A 263 5.93 -3.67 -12.73
N LYS A 264 4.63 -3.52 -12.44
CA LYS A 264 3.76 -4.65 -12.07
C LYS A 264 3.69 -5.70 -13.19
N ASN A 265 3.61 -5.26 -14.44
CA ASN A 265 3.62 -6.17 -15.60
C ASN A 265 4.95 -6.91 -15.69
N LEU A 266 6.07 -6.18 -15.52
CA LEU A 266 7.41 -6.76 -15.53
C LEU A 266 7.58 -7.80 -14.42
N CYS A 267 7.10 -7.50 -13.22
CA CYS A 267 7.12 -8.42 -12.10
C CYS A 267 6.44 -9.76 -12.43
N GLN A 268 5.24 -9.69 -13.01
CA GLN A 268 4.48 -10.89 -13.38
C GLN A 268 5.16 -11.68 -14.50
N MET A 269 5.71 -10.97 -15.50
CA MET A 269 6.36 -11.60 -16.64
C MET A 269 7.77 -12.11 -16.35
N MET A 270 8.41 -11.64 -15.28
CA MET A 270 9.73 -12.14 -14.88
C MET A 270 9.66 -13.61 -14.42
N LYS A 271 8.56 -14.04 -13.78
CA LYS A 271 8.32 -15.44 -13.37
C LYS A 271 6.85 -15.82 -13.56
N PRO A 272 6.40 -16.05 -14.81
CA PRO A 272 4.99 -16.28 -15.09
C PRO A 272 4.47 -17.64 -14.57
N SER A 273 5.36 -18.53 -14.11
CA SER A 273 5.01 -19.79 -13.45
C SER A 273 4.78 -19.65 -11.94
N GLU A 274 5.02 -18.49 -11.34
CA GLU A 274 4.90 -18.33 -9.88
C GLU A 274 4.04 -17.12 -9.53
N ARG A 275 3.18 -17.27 -8.51
CA ARG A 275 2.39 -16.14 -8.03
C ARG A 275 3.30 -15.04 -7.51
N PHE A 276 3.14 -13.86 -8.08
CA PHE A 276 3.90 -12.69 -7.68
C PHE A 276 3.65 -12.32 -6.21
N GLN A 277 4.63 -12.63 -5.36
CA GLN A 277 4.64 -12.31 -3.93
C GLN A 277 6.04 -11.90 -3.42
N ASP A 278 7.14 -12.32 -4.06
CA ASP A 278 8.50 -11.80 -3.83
C ASP A 278 9.37 -12.16 -5.03
N ILE A 279 10.25 -11.26 -5.46
CA ILE A 279 11.26 -11.55 -6.49
C ILE A 279 12.60 -11.65 -5.78
N GLN A 280 13.19 -12.84 -5.84
CA GLN A 280 14.44 -13.11 -5.16
C GLN A 280 15.61 -12.44 -5.90
N LYS A 281 16.70 -12.16 -5.17
CA LYS A 281 17.95 -11.65 -5.76
C LYS A 281 18.45 -12.52 -6.92
N ASN A 282 18.19 -13.83 -6.87
CA ASN A 282 18.56 -14.76 -7.93
C ASN A 282 17.73 -14.57 -9.21
N ASP A 283 16.45 -14.22 -9.10
CA ASP A 283 15.57 -14.01 -10.25
C ASP A 283 15.97 -12.73 -11.00
N ILE A 284 16.23 -11.65 -10.26
CA ILE A 284 16.81 -10.40 -10.78
C ILE A 284 18.12 -10.69 -11.53
N ARG A 285 18.98 -11.54 -10.95
CA ARG A 285 20.26 -11.93 -11.55
C ARG A 285 20.08 -12.74 -12.84
N ARG A 286 19.17 -13.71 -12.86
CA ARG A 286 18.84 -14.52 -14.05
C ARG A 286 18.32 -13.63 -15.19
N TYR A 287 17.29 -12.85 -14.91
CA TYR A 287 16.67 -11.92 -15.86
C TYR A 287 17.69 -10.95 -16.47
N THR A 288 18.47 -10.27 -15.62
CA THR A 288 19.46 -9.28 -16.06
C THR A 288 20.55 -9.92 -16.93
N LYS A 289 21.04 -11.10 -16.53
CA LYS A 289 22.07 -11.82 -17.31
C LYS A 289 21.54 -12.25 -18.67
N LEU A 290 20.29 -12.70 -18.75
CA LEU A 290 19.68 -13.11 -20.01
C LEU A 290 19.65 -11.97 -21.02
N ILE A 291 19.16 -10.78 -20.62
CA ILE A 291 19.11 -9.59 -21.48
C ILE A 291 20.52 -9.18 -21.95
N GLN A 292 21.50 -9.27 -21.06
CA GLN A 292 22.89 -8.94 -21.38
C GLN A 292 23.54 -9.95 -22.35
N ALA A 293 23.10 -11.21 -22.32
CA ALA A 293 23.70 -12.30 -23.09
C ALA A 293 23.14 -12.45 -24.51
N ILE A 294 21.91 -12.00 -24.78
CA ILE A 294 21.28 -12.08 -26.10
C ILE A 294 22.01 -11.14 -27.07
N SER A 295 22.43 -11.63 -28.24
CA SER A 295 23.20 -10.87 -29.24
C SER A 295 22.45 -9.68 -29.85
N VAL A 296 21.12 -9.78 -29.95
CA VAL A 296 20.26 -8.73 -30.53
C VAL A 296 19.96 -7.62 -29.52
N GLU A 297 19.81 -6.39 -30.00
CA GLU A 297 19.46 -5.25 -29.15
C GLU A 297 18.02 -5.37 -28.62
N PRO A 298 17.79 -5.22 -27.30
CA PRO A 298 16.46 -5.21 -26.72
C PRO A 298 15.70 -3.92 -27.06
N ILE A 299 14.39 -4.04 -27.17
CA ILE A 299 13.45 -2.93 -27.28
C ILE A 299 12.97 -2.58 -25.87
N PHE A 300 13.16 -1.32 -25.49
CA PHE A 300 12.76 -0.78 -24.19
C PHE A 300 11.49 0.07 -24.34
N ASN A 301 10.38 -0.58 -24.66
CA ASN A 301 9.05 0.02 -24.69
C ASN A 301 8.10 -0.89 -23.91
N HIS A 302 7.45 -0.37 -22.86
CA HIS A 302 6.75 -1.19 -21.84
C HIS A 302 7.69 -2.24 -21.22
N LEU A 303 7.43 -3.54 -21.44
CA LEU A 303 8.31 -4.63 -21.06
C LEU A 303 9.54 -4.69 -21.97
N PRO A 304 10.76 -4.89 -21.44
CA PRO A 304 11.90 -5.23 -22.29
C PRO A 304 11.59 -6.47 -23.13
N HIS A 305 11.69 -6.36 -24.45
CA HIS A 305 11.33 -7.44 -25.37
C HIS A 305 12.16 -7.41 -26.65
N TYR A 306 11.99 -8.43 -27.48
CA TYR A 306 12.58 -8.57 -28.80
C TYR A 306 11.50 -8.88 -29.83
N ILE A 307 11.76 -8.58 -31.10
CA ILE A 307 10.82 -8.80 -32.19
C ILE A 307 11.53 -9.53 -33.34
N ASP A 308 10.97 -10.67 -33.76
CA ASP A 308 11.44 -11.43 -34.93
C ASP A 308 10.96 -10.84 -36.26
N ARG A 309 11.25 -11.52 -37.37
CA ARG A 309 10.84 -11.11 -38.73
C ARG A 309 9.33 -11.14 -38.95
N GLU A 310 8.59 -11.95 -38.20
CA GLU A 310 7.14 -12.11 -38.29
C GLU A 310 6.39 -11.16 -37.33
N ASN A 311 7.10 -10.22 -36.71
CA ASN A 311 6.59 -9.33 -35.66
C ASN A 311 6.09 -10.07 -34.41
N ARG A 312 6.64 -11.25 -34.11
CA ARG A 312 6.36 -11.95 -32.85
C ARG A 312 7.20 -11.37 -31.73
N PHE A 313 6.56 -11.11 -30.60
CA PHE A 313 7.21 -10.60 -29.39
C PHE A 313 7.85 -11.73 -28.59
N TYR A 314 9.11 -11.55 -28.21
CA TYR A 314 9.85 -12.45 -27.34
C TYR A 314 10.26 -11.71 -26.07
N VAL A 315 9.84 -12.21 -24.92
CA VAL A 315 10.08 -11.57 -23.62
C VAL A 315 11.10 -12.37 -22.82
N PRO A 316 12.22 -11.75 -22.37
CA PRO A 316 13.15 -12.37 -21.44
C PRO A 316 12.50 -12.58 -20.07
N THR A 317 12.74 -13.75 -19.46
CA THR A 317 12.21 -14.11 -18.14
C THR A 317 13.32 -14.60 -17.22
N ALA A 318 13.02 -14.76 -15.93
CA ALA A 318 13.87 -15.42 -14.95
C ALA A 318 13.55 -16.92 -14.79
N LEU A 319 12.73 -17.51 -15.69
CA LEU A 319 12.37 -18.92 -15.65
C LEU A 319 13.61 -19.81 -15.63
N ASP A 320 13.62 -20.74 -14.67
CA ASP A 320 14.60 -21.81 -14.52
C ASP A 320 13.84 -23.13 -14.61
N VAL A 321 13.77 -23.67 -15.84
CA VAL A 321 12.94 -24.83 -16.17
C VAL A 321 13.79 -26.09 -16.05
N ASP A 322 13.53 -26.85 -15.00
CA ASP A 322 14.09 -28.19 -14.82
C ASP A 322 13.19 -29.27 -15.47
N ALA A 323 11.85 -29.09 -15.42
CA ALA A 323 10.88 -29.97 -16.07
C ALA A 323 9.78 -29.14 -16.77
N SER A 324 9.53 -29.41 -18.06
CA SER A 324 8.55 -28.66 -18.85
C SER A 324 7.11 -28.87 -18.38
N GLU A 325 6.76 -30.08 -17.93
CA GLU A 325 5.42 -30.43 -17.44
C GLU A 325 5.04 -29.66 -16.17
N GLU A 326 6.00 -29.50 -15.25
CA GLU A 326 5.79 -28.72 -14.01
C GLU A 326 5.60 -27.23 -14.34
N CYS A 327 6.48 -26.68 -15.19
CA CYS A 327 6.37 -25.29 -15.64
C CYS A 327 5.02 -25.02 -16.34
N GLU A 328 4.56 -25.94 -17.18
CA GLU A 328 3.24 -25.85 -17.83
C GLU A 328 2.11 -25.86 -16.82
N SER A 329 2.12 -26.80 -15.87
CA SER A 329 1.10 -26.91 -14.82
C SER A 329 1.02 -25.63 -13.98
N ASP A 330 2.17 -25.11 -13.58
CA ASP A 330 2.29 -23.92 -12.74
C ASP A 330 1.82 -22.66 -13.49
N MET A 331 2.23 -22.49 -14.74
CA MET A 331 1.73 -21.39 -15.57
C MET A 331 0.22 -21.46 -15.82
N ASN A 332 -0.31 -22.66 -16.07
CA ASN A 332 -1.76 -22.86 -16.21
C ASN A 332 -2.52 -22.52 -14.91
N HIS A 333 -1.95 -22.88 -13.75
CA HIS A 333 -2.50 -22.50 -12.45
C HIS A 333 -2.51 -20.99 -12.27
N GLU A 334 -1.40 -20.31 -12.57
CA GLU A 334 -1.30 -18.85 -12.44
C GLU A 334 -2.23 -18.13 -13.42
N MET A 335 -2.29 -18.53 -14.68
CA MET A 335 -3.23 -17.96 -15.67
C MET A 335 -4.70 -18.09 -15.24
N LYS A 336 -5.06 -19.20 -14.57
CA LYS A 336 -6.42 -19.41 -14.07
C LYS A 336 -6.79 -18.46 -12.93
N ASN A 337 -5.82 -18.07 -12.12
CA ASN A 337 -6.03 -17.29 -10.90
C ASN A 337 -5.55 -15.82 -11.00
N ASN A 338 -4.93 -15.45 -12.12
CA ASN A 338 -4.38 -14.11 -12.36
C ASN A 338 -4.75 -13.61 -13.77
N GLY A 339 -5.85 -12.86 -13.86
CA GLY A 339 -6.35 -12.31 -15.13
C GLY A 339 -5.40 -11.33 -15.81
N ASP A 340 -4.54 -10.64 -15.05
CA ASP A 340 -3.56 -9.71 -15.63
C ASP A 340 -2.40 -10.45 -16.30
N LEU A 341 -1.92 -11.54 -15.69
CA LEU A 341 -0.93 -12.41 -16.32
C LEU A 341 -1.50 -13.04 -17.60
N LEU A 342 -2.75 -13.49 -17.56
CA LEU A 342 -3.41 -14.04 -18.74
C LEU A 342 -3.43 -13.02 -19.89
N ARG A 343 -3.83 -11.76 -19.63
CA ARG A 343 -3.80 -10.67 -20.62
C ARG A 343 -2.41 -10.42 -21.17
N LEU A 344 -1.40 -10.38 -20.31
CA LEU A 344 -0.01 -10.21 -20.73
C LEU A 344 0.46 -11.36 -21.62
N LEU A 345 0.10 -12.60 -21.30
CA LEU A 345 0.49 -13.76 -22.09
C LEU A 345 -0.24 -13.85 -23.43
N PHE A 346 -1.40 -13.20 -23.60
CA PHE A 346 -2.02 -13.04 -24.93
C PHE A 346 -1.22 -12.11 -25.85
N GLU A 347 -0.54 -11.10 -25.28
CA GLU A 347 0.32 -10.18 -26.03
C GLU A 347 1.75 -10.73 -26.18
N TYR A 348 2.27 -11.37 -25.14
CA TYR A 348 3.65 -11.83 -24.99
C TYR A 348 3.72 -13.35 -24.77
N ASN A 349 3.32 -14.12 -25.78
CA ASN A 349 3.23 -15.58 -25.68
C ASN A 349 4.54 -16.34 -26.00
N HIS A 350 5.63 -15.66 -26.36
CA HIS A 350 6.96 -16.28 -26.51
C HIS A 350 7.87 -15.81 -25.39
N LEU A 351 8.24 -16.73 -24.50
CA LEU A 351 9.01 -16.47 -23.29
C LEU A 351 10.40 -17.06 -23.46
N ILE A 352 11.44 -16.24 -23.30
CA ILE A 352 12.82 -16.70 -23.29
C ILE A 352 13.16 -17.08 -21.85
N ALA A 353 13.41 -18.36 -21.60
CA ALA A 353 13.80 -18.86 -20.29
C ALA A 353 15.26 -18.49 -20.00
N SER A 354 15.57 -18.16 -18.74
CA SER A 354 16.96 -17.94 -18.33
C SER A 354 17.75 -19.25 -18.29
N LYS A 355 17.08 -20.37 -18.00
CA LYS A 355 17.63 -21.72 -18.04
C LYS A 355 16.50 -22.69 -18.44
N ALA A 356 16.75 -23.49 -19.46
CA ALA A 356 15.91 -24.58 -19.91
C ALA A 356 16.76 -25.54 -20.75
N GLU A 357 16.54 -26.85 -20.66
CA GLU A 357 17.27 -27.84 -21.46
C GLU A 357 16.82 -27.86 -22.94
N ALA A 358 15.52 -27.64 -23.17
CA ALA A 358 14.93 -27.62 -24.50
C ALA A 358 13.75 -26.64 -24.56
N SER A 359 13.49 -26.10 -25.75
CA SER A 359 12.29 -25.30 -26.02
C SER A 359 11.06 -26.18 -26.07
N PHE A 360 9.93 -25.67 -25.58
CA PHE A 360 8.66 -26.37 -25.59
C PHE A 360 7.50 -25.41 -25.79
N THR A 361 6.35 -25.98 -26.11
CA THR A 361 5.13 -25.22 -26.40
C THR A 361 3.95 -26.00 -25.86
N PHE A 362 2.98 -25.29 -25.29
CA PHE A 362 1.76 -25.89 -24.79
C PHE A 362 0.54 -25.04 -25.13
N ASP A 363 -0.55 -25.72 -25.47
CA ASP A 363 -1.85 -25.10 -25.72
C ASP A 363 -2.62 -24.99 -24.42
N THR A 364 -3.13 -23.79 -24.15
CA THR A 364 -4.00 -23.56 -23.00
C THR A 364 -5.47 -23.70 -23.40
N LYS A 365 -6.33 -23.97 -22.43
CA LYS A 365 -7.80 -23.94 -22.64
C LYS A 365 -8.38 -22.53 -22.65
N PHE A 366 -7.54 -21.49 -22.56
CA PHE A 366 -7.98 -20.10 -22.54
C PHE A 366 -8.18 -19.59 -23.96
N THR A 367 -9.25 -18.83 -24.15
CA THR A 367 -9.63 -18.24 -25.44
C THR A 367 -9.79 -16.74 -25.28
N ASN A 368 -9.46 -15.99 -26.33
CA ASN A 368 -9.65 -14.54 -26.35
C ASN A 368 -11.15 -14.23 -26.50
N SER A 369 -11.91 -14.22 -25.41
CA SER A 369 -13.29 -13.75 -25.37
C SER A 369 -13.38 -12.54 -24.45
N ASP A 370 -13.87 -11.42 -24.99
CA ASP A 370 -13.88 -10.09 -24.33
C ASP A 370 -14.72 -9.99 -23.04
N ASP A 371 -15.41 -11.05 -22.60
CA ASP A 371 -16.26 -11.05 -21.41
C ASP A 371 -15.69 -11.94 -20.30
N PHE A 372 -14.82 -11.37 -19.47
CA PHE A 372 -14.20 -12.05 -18.33
C PHE A 372 -15.04 -12.03 -17.03
N ASP A 373 -16.26 -11.48 -17.04
CA ASP A 373 -17.08 -11.32 -15.82
C ASP A 373 -18.34 -12.21 -15.73
N ASP A 374 -18.71 -12.97 -16.77
CA ASP A 374 -19.95 -13.76 -16.73
C ASP A 374 -19.70 -15.28 -16.56
N LYS A 375 -19.93 -15.77 -15.34
CA LYS A 375 -19.90 -17.20 -14.97
C LYS A 375 -20.91 -18.07 -15.74
N ARG A 376 -21.78 -17.51 -16.58
CA ARG A 376 -22.73 -18.26 -17.41
C ARG A 376 -22.23 -18.61 -18.82
N ALA A 377 -21.09 -18.08 -19.25
CA ALA A 377 -20.57 -18.33 -20.59
C ALA A 377 -19.85 -19.69 -20.73
N THR A 378 -19.45 -20.31 -19.63
CA THR A 378 -18.54 -21.47 -19.62
C THR A 378 -19.15 -22.77 -20.17
N GLU A 379 -20.48 -22.87 -20.27
CA GLU A 379 -21.17 -24.09 -20.75
C GLU A 379 -21.60 -24.03 -22.22
N LYS A 380 -21.41 -22.90 -22.93
CA LYS A 380 -21.93 -22.72 -24.31
C LYS A 380 -20.86 -22.52 -25.39
N LEU A 381 -19.58 -22.75 -25.07
CA LEU A 381 -18.44 -22.41 -25.94
C LEU A 381 -17.89 -23.55 -26.81
N GLU A 382 -18.57 -24.70 -26.92
CA GLU A 382 -18.07 -25.83 -27.75
C GLU A 382 -18.21 -25.66 -29.27
N SER A 383 -18.71 -24.53 -29.79
CA SER A 383 -19.05 -24.45 -31.23
C SER A 383 -18.58 -23.24 -32.02
N ASN A 384 -17.72 -22.36 -31.51
CA ASN A 384 -17.20 -21.24 -32.30
C ASN A 384 -15.67 -21.20 -32.28
N ILE A 385 -15.09 -20.92 -33.44
CA ILE A 385 -13.64 -20.88 -33.73
C ILE A 385 -12.95 -19.89 -32.79
N THR A 386 -12.49 -20.36 -31.64
CA THR A 386 -11.63 -19.63 -30.72
C THR A 386 -10.25 -20.29 -30.74
N LYS A 387 -9.22 -19.58 -31.22
CA LYS A 387 -7.85 -20.07 -31.12
C LYS A 387 -7.48 -20.15 -29.63
N SER A 388 -7.05 -21.33 -29.19
CA SER A 388 -6.39 -21.53 -27.90
C SER A 388 -5.18 -20.61 -27.80
N LEU A 389 -4.96 -20.02 -26.62
CA LEU A 389 -3.69 -19.34 -26.34
C LEU A 389 -2.58 -20.40 -26.28
N CYS A 390 -1.63 -20.30 -27.20
CA CYS A 390 -0.47 -21.16 -27.30
C CYS A 390 0.75 -20.42 -26.76
N ILE A 391 1.39 -20.97 -25.72
CA ILE A 391 2.56 -20.40 -25.06
C ILE A 391 3.81 -21.16 -25.50
N SER A 392 4.83 -20.42 -25.92
CA SER A 392 6.14 -20.96 -26.29
C SER A 392 7.17 -20.53 -25.25
N VAL A 393 7.77 -21.50 -24.55
CA VAL A 393 8.94 -21.25 -23.69
C VAL A 393 10.17 -21.72 -24.46
N ILE A 394 11.10 -20.81 -24.71
CA ILE A 394 12.25 -21.08 -25.57
C ILE A 394 13.57 -20.88 -24.84
N THR A 395 14.57 -21.63 -25.28
CA THR A 395 15.96 -21.44 -24.84
C THR A 395 16.51 -20.12 -25.39
N LYS A 396 17.57 -19.63 -24.75
CA LYS A 396 18.31 -18.44 -25.22
C LYS A 396 18.84 -18.65 -26.65
N ASP A 397 19.37 -19.82 -26.96
CA ASP A 397 19.99 -20.11 -28.26
C ASP A 397 18.94 -20.18 -29.37
N ASP A 398 17.79 -20.83 -29.12
CA ASP A 398 16.68 -20.85 -30.08
C ASP A 398 16.07 -19.45 -30.31
N ALA A 399 16.05 -18.62 -29.25
CA ALA A 399 15.64 -17.22 -29.37
C ALA A 399 16.62 -16.44 -30.27
N GLU A 400 17.93 -16.62 -30.06
CA GLU A 400 18.95 -15.97 -30.87
C GLU A 400 18.86 -16.36 -32.35
N ASP A 401 18.64 -17.63 -32.66
CA ASP A 401 18.48 -18.08 -34.04
C ASP A 401 17.29 -17.38 -34.73
N ARG A 402 16.15 -17.27 -34.04
CA ARG A 402 14.96 -16.60 -34.56
C ARG A 402 15.14 -15.08 -34.71
N LEU A 403 15.89 -14.46 -33.81
CA LEU A 403 16.09 -13.00 -33.79
C LEU A 403 17.21 -12.54 -34.74
N ASN A 404 18.29 -13.31 -34.85
CA ASN A 404 19.47 -13.01 -35.69
C ASN A 404 19.25 -13.28 -37.17
N ASP A 405 18.17 -13.98 -37.53
CA ASP A 405 17.84 -14.24 -38.92
C ASP A 405 17.80 -12.92 -39.73
N LYS A 406 17.58 -11.75 -39.10
CA LYS A 406 17.78 -10.40 -39.69
C LYS A 406 19.13 -10.12 -40.40
N ALA A 407 20.20 -10.89 -40.20
CA ALA A 407 21.53 -10.59 -40.76
C ALA A 407 21.77 -11.06 -42.21
N THR A 408 20.82 -11.80 -42.80
CA THR A 408 20.90 -12.28 -44.19
C THR A 408 19.83 -11.60 -45.02
N HIS A 409 20.05 -10.33 -45.38
CA HIS A 409 19.65 -9.70 -46.66
C HIS A 409 20.14 -8.26 -46.76
#